data_AF-A0A7S2UIG6-F1
#
_entry.id   AF-A0A7S2UIG6-F1
#
_cell.length_a   1.000
_cell.length_b   1.000
_cell.length_c   1.000
_cell.angle_alpha   90.00
_cell.angle_beta   90.00
_cell.angle_gamma   90.00
#
_symmetry.space_group_name_H-M   'P 1'
#
loop_
_entity.id
_entity.type
_entity.pdbx_description
1 polymer ?
#
loop_
_entity_poly.entity_id
_entity_poly.type
_entity_poly.pdbx_seq_one_letter_code
_entity_poly.pdbx_strand_id
1 'polypeptide(L)'
;MGLSRIASRKSACGGNGRFLGRRLMWFICWVVVVCPSPSFAFATSPRMSMSAAAAGTTKPLVVVTGGARGIGRATCLLLASRGYDVAVNYQSNAEGAQSVVTDIESAGGHARAFQADVSEESQVTQLFDDVVKAFGRAPNGLVNNAGIMEPWLND
;
A
#
# COMPACT_ATOMS: atom_id res chain seq x y z
N MET A 1 -13.11 -36.59 43.29
CA MET A 1 -12.99 -37.60 42.21
C MET A 1 -13.48 -36.97 40.91
N GLY A 2 -12.70 -37.09 39.82
CA GLY A 2 -12.92 -36.52 38.47
C GLY A 2 -12.13 -35.22 38.23
N LEU A 3 -10.89 -35.14 37.71
CA LEU A 3 -10.10 -35.81 36.64
C LEU A 3 -10.52 -35.49 35.19
N SER A 4 -9.61 -34.75 34.52
CA SER A 4 -9.23 -34.76 33.08
C SER A 4 -9.57 -33.48 32.32
N ARG A 5 -8.64 -32.51 32.26
CA ARG A 5 -7.48 -32.38 31.33
C ARG A 5 -7.86 -31.91 29.93
N ILE A 6 -7.56 -30.63 29.71
CA ILE A 6 -7.28 -29.95 28.45
C ILE A 6 -6.17 -30.73 27.71
N ALA A 7 -6.46 -31.22 26.51
CA ALA A 7 -5.47 -31.72 25.57
C ALA A 7 -5.87 -31.40 24.13
N SER A 8 -5.04 -30.57 23.49
CA SER A 8 -4.50 -30.73 22.15
C SER A 8 -5.40 -31.28 21.04
N ARG A 9 -5.68 -30.44 20.02
CA ARG A 9 -5.74 -30.89 18.63
C ARG A 9 -4.93 -29.96 17.73
N LYS A 10 -3.62 -30.23 17.66
CA LYS A 10 -2.89 -30.12 16.38
C LYS A 10 -3.36 -31.29 15.52
N SER A 11 -3.79 -31.02 14.29
CA SER A 11 -3.82 -32.05 13.24
C SER A 11 -2.94 -31.56 12.11
N ALA A 12 -1.79 -32.21 11.99
CA ALA A 12 -0.96 -32.21 10.80
C ALA A 12 -1.28 -33.50 10.06
N CYS A 13 -1.58 -33.41 8.76
CA CYS A 13 -1.33 -34.49 7.82
C CYS A 13 -0.21 -34.01 6.90
N GLY A 14 0.96 -34.63 7.03
CA GLY A 14 2.08 -34.48 6.12
C GLY A 14 1.86 -35.30 4.84
N GLY A 15 2.30 -34.74 3.72
CA GLY A 15 2.54 -35.48 2.48
C GLY A 15 3.94 -35.11 1.97
N ASN A 16 4.82 -36.10 1.89
CA ASN A 16 6.14 -36.00 1.29
C ASN A 16 6.03 -35.67 -0.21
N GLY A 17 6.27 -34.42 -0.57
CA GLY A 17 6.43 -33.95 -1.94
C GLY A 17 7.67 -33.07 -2.01
N ARG A 18 8.63 -33.48 -2.84
CA ARG A 18 9.92 -32.81 -3.03
C ARG A 18 9.68 -31.36 -3.46
N PHE A 19 10.25 -30.41 -2.72
CA PHE A 19 10.29 -29.00 -3.09
C PHE A 19 11.13 -28.84 -4.37
N LEU A 20 10.45 -28.72 -5.50
CA LEU A 20 11.04 -28.35 -6.77
C LEU A 20 10.02 -27.50 -7.54
N GLY A 21 10.36 -26.25 -7.81
CA GLY A 21 9.62 -25.42 -8.78
C GLY A 21 9.28 -24.02 -8.30
N ARG A 22 10.25 -23.11 -8.44
CA ARG A 22 9.98 -21.70 -8.74
C ARG A 22 9.04 -21.62 -9.93
N ARG A 23 7.99 -20.78 -9.83
CA ARG A 23 7.12 -20.19 -10.88
C ARG A 23 5.64 -20.42 -10.55
N LEU A 24 5.02 -19.44 -9.90
CA LEU A 24 3.78 -18.80 -10.36
C LEU A 24 3.36 -17.61 -9.46
N MET A 25 4.29 -16.72 -9.11
CA MET A 25 3.97 -15.46 -8.38
C MET A 25 3.69 -14.28 -9.34
N TRP A 26 3.23 -14.57 -10.55
CA TRP A 26 3.19 -13.61 -11.68
C TRP A 26 1.79 -13.43 -12.27
N PHE A 27 0.77 -13.39 -11.42
CA PHE A 27 -0.53 -12.85 -11.81
C PHE A 27 -0.99 -11.88 -10.73
N ILE A 28 -0.78 -10.59 -10.97
CA ILE A 28 -1.74 -9.49 -10.82
C ILE A 28 -1.00 -8.24 -11.33
N CYS A 29 -1.21 -7.96 -12.62
CA CYS A 29 -0.83 -6.72 -13.30
C CYS A 29 -2.14 -6.09 -13.80
N TRP A 30 -2.29 -4.80 -13.50
CA TRP A 30 -3.40 -3.89 -13.81
C TRP A 30 -4.73 -4.10 -13.08
N VAL A 31 -4.99 -3.25 -12.09
CA VAL A 31 -5.92 -2.12 -12.24
C VAL A 31 -5.79 -1.23 -10.99
N VAL A 32 -5.73 0.08 -11.25
CA VAL A 32 -6.02 1.14 -10.29
C VAL A 32 -7.38 0.85 -9.64
N VAL A 33 -7.40 0.27 -8.45
CA VAL A 33 -8.58 0.34 -7.58
C VAL A 33 -8.54 1.69 -6.88
N VAL A 34 -8.78 2.74 -7.66
CA VAL A 34 -9.43 3.94 -7.12
C VAL A 34 -10.91 3.60 -7.16
N CYS A 35 -11.46 3.20 -6.02
CA CYS A 35 -12.89 3.01 -5.87
C CYS A 35 -13.58 4.38 -6.00
N PRO A 36 -14.35 4.66 -7.08
CA PRO A 36 -14.98 5.96 -7.27
C PRO A 36 -16.49 5.78 -7.11
N SER A 37 -17.01 5.61 -5.89
CA SER A 37 -18.41 5.96 -5.57
C SER A 37 -18.79 5.68 -4.11
N PRO A 38 -19.60 6.56 -3.48
CA PRO A 38 -20.13 6.37 -2.15
C PRO A 38 -21.44 5.57 -2.23
N SER A 39 -21.39 4.25 -2.42
CA SER A 39 -22.57 3.39 -2.31
C SER A 39 -22.15 1.93 -2.10
N PHE A 40 -21.60 1.63 -0.94
CA PHE A 40 -21.61 0.26 -0.42
C PHE A 40 -22.49 0.23 0.82
N ALA A 41 -23.76 -0.09 0.60
CA ALA A 41 -24.66 -0.54 1.64
C ALA A 41 -24.29 -1.98 1.99
N PHE A 42 -23.72 -2.20 3.19
CA PHE A 42 -23.65 -3.52 3.79
C PHE A 42 -23.95 -3.41 5.29
N ALA A 43 -25.05 -4.06 5.68
CA ALA A 43 -25.45 -4.48 7.02
C ALA A 43 -25.50 -3.43 8.16
N THR A 44 -26.72 -3.16 8.62
CA THR A 44 -27.04 -2.47 9.88
C THR A 44 -26.50 -3.23 11.09
N SER A 45 -25.46 -2.69 11.72
CA SER A 45 -25.07 -2.98 13.11
C SER A 45 -25.09 -1.67 13.92
N PRO A 46 -25.36 -1.73 15.23
CA PRO A 46 -25.99 -0.64 15.96
C PRO A 46 -25.07 0.57 16.10
N ARG A 47 -25.68 1.73 15.84
CA ARG A 47 -25.23 3.09 16.10
C ARG A 47 -24.23 3.20 17.26
N MET A 48 -22.93 3.27 16.94
CA MET A 48 -21.95 3.81 17.87
C MET A 48 -22.06 5.34 17.89
N SER A 49 -22.30 5.86 19.09
CA SER A 49 -22.34 7.27 19.45
C SER A 49 -21.13 8.03 18.93
N MET A 50 -21.35 9.11 18.16
CA MET A 50 -20.31 10.08 17.88
C MET A 50 -20.13 10.98 19.09
N SER A 51 -19.08 10.72 19.88
CA SER A 51 -18.44 11.75 20.69
C SER A 51 -17.38 12.42 19.83
N ALA A 52 -17.51 13.73 19.64
CA ALA A 52 -16.63 14.52 18.77
C ALA A 52 -15.16 14.40 19.22
N ALA A 53 -14.30 13.90 18.33
CA ALA A 53 -12.86 13.86 18.54
C ALA A 53 -12.13 14.48 17.33
N ALA A 54 -11.37 15.53 17.63
CA ALA A 54 -10.29 16.21 16.90
C ALA A 54 -10.45 16.35 15.37
N ALA A 55 -10.40 17.59 14.88
CA ALA A 55 -10.40 17.94 13.45
C ALA A 55 -9.18 17.34 12.71
N GLY A 56 -9.27 16.06 12.36
CA GLY A 56 -8.31 15.33 11.55
C GLY A 56 -8.59 15.56 10.07
N THR A 57 -7.54 15.66 9.26
CA THR A 57 -7.64 15.77 7.82
C THR A 57 -8.37 14.56 7.24
N THR A 58 -9.58 14.77 6.72
CA THR A 58 -10.45 13.72 6.17
C THR A 58 -10.02 13.21 4.79
N LYS A 59 -8.83 13.58 4.32
CA LYS A 59 -8.34 13.24 2.98
C LYS A 59 -7.91 11.77 2.91
N PRO A 60 -8.41 10.99 1.94
CA PRO A 60 -7.93 9.62 1.74
C PRO A 60 -6.43 9.60 1.42
N LEU A 61 -5.71 8.63 1.97
CA LEU A 61 -4.26 8.45 1.78
C LEU A 61 -4.00 7.31 0.80
N VAL A 62 -3.13 7.53 -0.20
CA VAL A 62 -2.74 6.49 -1.17
C VAL A 62 -1.23 6.34 -1.20
N VAL A 63 -0.75 5.10 -1.16
CA VAL A 63 0.66 4.76 -1.39
C VAL A 63 0.85 4.48 -2.87
N VAL A 64 1.86 5.08 -3.49
CA VAL A 64 2.21 4.83 -4.90
C VAL A 64 3.64 4.32 -4.97
N THR A 65 3.83 3.08 -5.44
CA THR A 65 5.17 2.50 -5.62
C THR A 65 5.80 2.98 -6.93
N GLY A 66 7.10 3.24 -6.92
CA GLY A 66 7.80 3.82 -8.08
C GLY A 66 7.30 5.22 -8.46
N GLY A 67 6.87 6.01 -7.49
CA GLY A 67 6.24 7.33 -7.69
C GLY A 67 7.20 8.45 -8.14
N ALA A 68 8.51 8.20 -8.19
CA ALA A 68 9.53 9.21 -8.50
C ALA A 68 9.59 9.63 -9.99
N ARG A 69 9.00 8.87 -10.93
CA ARG A 69 9.11 9.15 -12.37
C ARG A 69 7.93 8.57 -13.18
N GLY A 70 7.87 8.95 -14.46
CA GLY A 70 6.97 8.35 -15.45
C GLY A 70 5.51 8.32 -15.01
N ILE A 71 4.86 7.17 -15.20
CA ILE A 71 3.45 6.95 -14.83
C ILE A 71 3.24 7.08 -13.32
N GLY A 72 4.19 6.63 -12.49
CA GLY A 72 4.11 6.78 -11.04
C GLY A 72 4.03 8.24 -10.61
N ARG A 73 4.92 9.10 -11.14
CA ARG A 73 4.89 10.55 -10.90
C ARG A 73 3.56 11.17 -11.33
N ALA A 74 3.13 10.88 -12.56
CA ALA A 74 1.85 11.40 -13.07
C ALA A 74 0.66 10.98 -12.19
N THR A 75 0.70 9.75 -11.67
CA THR A 75 -0.33 9.23 -10.76
C THR A 75 -0.31 9.97 -9.42
N CYS A 76 0.86 10.21 -8.83
CA CYS A 76 0.98 10.99 -7.59
C CYS A 76 0.38 12.40 -7.75
N LEU A 77 0.74 13.10 -8.82
CA LEU A 77 0.24 14.45 -9.09
C LEU A 77 -1.29 14.46 -9.29
N LEU A 78 -1.82 13.49 -10.03
CA LEU A 78 -3.26 13.37 -10.29
C LEU A 78 -4.06 13.01 -9.04
N LEU A 79 -3.52 12.16 -8.17
CA LEU A 79 -4.14 11.84 -6.88
C LEU A 79 -4.17 13.08 -5.99
N ALA A 80 -3.05 13.80 -5.88
CA ALA A 80 -2.97 15.03 -5.11
C ALA A 80 -3.96 16.10 -5.62
N SER A 81 -4.07 16.29 -6.94
CA SER A 81 -5.04 17.23 -7.52
C SER A 81 -6.49 16.85 -7.27
N ARG A 82 -6.76 15.58 -6.92
CA ARG A 82 -8.09 15.08 -6.52
C ARG A 82 -8.32 15.10 -5.02
N GLY A 83 -7.41 15.68 -4.24
CA GLY A 83 -7.57 15.85 -2.79
C GLY A 83 -7.13 14.65 -1.96
N TYR A 84 -6.35 13.74 -2.54
CA TYR A 84 -5.71 12.66 -1.79
C TYR A 84 -4.40 13.15 -1.17
N ASP A 85 -4.08 12.61 0.01
CA ASP A 85 -2.70 12.65 0.50
C ASP A 85 -1.93 11.50 -0.16
N VAL A 86 -0.64 11.72 -0.46
CA VAL A 86 0.15 10.76 -1.26
C VAL A 86 1.44 10.36 -0.54
N ALA A 87 1.62 9.06 -0.32
CA ALA A 87 2.90 8.48 0.06
C ALA A 87 3.64 8.03 -1.20
N VAL A 88 4.72 8.72 -1.54
CA VAL A 88 5.52 8.50 -2.75
C VAL A 88 6.64 7.52 -2.42
N ASN A 89 6.49 6.25 -2.81
CA ASN A 89 7.56 5.28 -2.65
C ASN A 89 8.56 5.34 -3.82
N TYR A 90 9.84 5.22 -3.50
CA TYR A 90 10.93 5.09 -4.46
C TYR A 90 11.98 4.07 -3.97
N GLN A 91 12.73 3.49 -4.90
CA GLN A 91 13.85 2.59 -4.59
C GLN A 91 15.18 3.36 -4.53
N SER A 92 15.57 4.00 -5.64
CA SER A 92 16.88 4.66 -5.81
C SER A 92 16.81 6.15 -6.15
N ASN A 93 15.73 6.62 -6.79
CA ASN A 93 15.63 8.01 -7.26
C ASN A 93 15.01 8.95 -6.20
N ALA A 94 15.79 9.30 -5.19
CA ALA A 94 15.37 10.19 -4.11
C ALA A 94 15.05 11.61 -4.61
N GLU A 95 15.87 12.16 -5.51
CA GLU A 95 15.68 13.50 -6.07
C GLU A 95 14.35 13.60 -6.83
N GLY A 96 14.06 12.62 -7.69
CA GLY A 96 12.79 12.55 -8.39
C GLY A 96 11.60 12.46 -7.43
N ALA A 97 11.69 11.63 -6.39
CA ALA A 97 10.63 11.53 -5.39
C ALA A 97 10.41 12.85 -4.64
N GLN A 98 11.49 13.54 -4.25
CA GLN A 98 11.40 14.80 -3.56
C GLN A 98 10.83 15.91 -4.45
N SER A 99 11.20 15.94 -5.73
CA SER A 99 10.59 16.85 -6.71
C SER A 99 9.08 16.65 -6.81
N VAL A 100 8.60 15.40 -6.84
CA VAL A 100 7.15 15.11 -6.82
C VAL A 100 6.49 15.63 -5.55
N VAL A 101 7.12 15.45 -4.38
CA VAL A 101 6.60 15.97 -3.11
C VAL A 101 6.49 17.49 -3.17
N THR A 102 7.55 18.19 -3.58
CA THR A 102 7.55 19.65 -3.72
C THR A 102 6.48 20.15 -4.68
N ASP A 103 6.30 19.48 -5.83
CA ASP A 103 5.25 19.84 -6.78
C ASP A 103 3.84 19.72 -6.17
N ILE A 104 3.60 18.63 -5.42
CA ILE A 104 2.31 18.40 -4.74
C ILE A 104 2.06 19.44 -3.65
N GLU A 105 3.06 19.70 -2.81
CA GLU A 105 2.96 20.68 -1.72
C GLU A 105 2.76 22.10 -2.26
N SER A 106 3.45 22.46 -3.34
CA SER A 106 3.30 23.76 -4.01
C SER A 106 1.90 23.96 -4.59
N ALA A 107 1.21 22.88 -4.96
CA ALA A 107 -0.18 22.89 -5.39
C ALA A 107 -1.20 22.84 -4.22
N GLY A 108 -0.73 22.89 -2.97
CA GLY A 108 -1.58 22.81 -1.76
C GLY A 108 -2.02 21.40 -1.38
N GLY A 109 -1.41 20.38 -1.99
CA GLY A 109 -1.56 18.99 -1.58
C GLY A 109 -0.65 18.64 -0.40
N HIS A 110 -0.72 17.37 0.03
CA HIS A 110 0.14 16.85 1.09
C HIS A 110 0.73 15.52 0.64
N ALA A 111 2.06 15.43 0.61
CA ALA A 111 2.77 14.24 0.21
C ALA A 111 4.05 14.05 1.00
N ARG A 112 4.55 12.81 1.08
CA ARG A 112 5.86 12.49 1.64
C ARG A 112 6.52 11.38 0.86
N ALA A 113 7.84 11.42 0.76
CA ALA A 113 8.64 10.41 0.07
C ALA A 113 9.14 9.33 1.05
N PHE A 114 9.13 8.07 0.61
CA PHE A 114 9.58 6.92 1.39
C PHE A 114 10.46 6.02 0.54
N GLN A 115 11.69 5.78 1.00
CA GLN A 115 12.57 4.83 0.35
C GLN A 115 12.23 3.41 0.78
N ALA A 116 11.92 2.54 -0.17
CA ALA A 116 11.83 1.10 0.06
C ALA A 116 11.92 0.34 -1.26
N ASP A 117 12.63 -0.79 -1.23
CA ASP A 117 12.57 -1.79 -2.28
C ASP A 117 11.34 -2.68 -2.10
N VAL A 118 10.43 -2.65 -3.06
CA VAL A 118 9.18 -3.41 -3.00
C VAL A 118 9.35 -4.88 -3.38
N SER A 119 10.53 -5.33 -3.82
CA SER A 119 10.84 -6.76 -3.95
C SER A 119 11.23 -7.42 -2.64
N GLU A 120 11.59 -6.62 -1.61
CA GLU A 120 12.03 -7.09 -0.30
C GLU A 120 10.90 -6.95 0.73
N GLU A 121 10.35 -8.09 1.19
CA GLU A 121 9.17 -8.12 2.08
C GLU A 121 9.36 -7.31 3.38
N SER A 122 10.56 -7.36 3.96
CA SER A 122 10.89 -6.60 5.17
C SER A 122 10.81 -5.09 4.95
N GLN A 123 11.25 -4.61 3.78
CA GLN A 123 11.18 -3.19 3.42
C GLN A 123 9.76 -2.76 3.10
N VAL A 124 8.94 -3.63 2.50
CA VAL A 124 7.51 -3.36 2.30
C VAL A 124 6.80 -3.20 3.64
N THR A 125 7.10 -4.06 4.62
CA THR A 125 6.50 -3.96 5.96
C THR A 125 6.88 -2.64 6.62
N GLN A 126 8.17 -2.31 6.60
CA GLN A 126 8.69 -1.05 7.14
C GLN A 126 8.10 0.18 6.45
N LEU A 127 7.92 0.14 5.12
CA LEU A 127 7.28 1.21 4.36
C LEU A 127 5.89 1.55 4.89
N PHE A 128 5.04 0.55 5.12
CA PHE A 128 3.68 0.79 5.61
C PHE A 128 3.68 1.29 7.06
N ASP A 129 4.57 0.78 7.92
CA ASP A 129 4.72 1.27 9.28
C ASP A 129 5.15 2.74 9.30
N ASP A 130 6.11 3.12 8.46
CA ASP A 130 6.59 4.49 8.34
C ASP A 130 5.53 5.42 7.76
N VAL A 131 4.72 4.95 6.79
CA VAL A 131 3.58 5.69 6.27
C VAL A 131 2.54 5.94 7.37
N VAL A 132 2.17 4.90 8.12
CA VAL A 132 1.21 5.04 9.24
C VAL A 132 1.75 6.01 10.28
N LYS A 133 3.03 5.91 10.63
CA LYS A 133 3.68 6.81 11.59
C LYS A 133 3.71 8.26 11.08
N ALA A 134 3.98 8.47 9.80
CA ALA A 134 4.12 9.79 9.22
C ALA A 134 2.77 10.52 9.03
N PHE A 135 1.71 9.79 8.69
CA PHE A 135 0.39 10.34 8.40
C PHE A 135 -0.64 10.15 9.53
N GLY A 136 -0.30 9.39 10.57
CA GLY A 136 -1.15 9.09 11.71
C GLY A 136 -2.35 8.20 11.39
N ARG A 137 -2.38 7.57 10.21
CA ARG A 137 -3.51 6.75 9.73
C ARG A 137 -3.05 5.70 8.71
N ALA A 138 -3.83 4.62 8.59
CA ALA A 138 -3.62 3.62 7.56
C ALA A 138 -3.94 4.18 6.16
N PRO A 139 -3.21 3.77 5.12
CA PRO A 139 -3.54 4.13 3.75
C PRO A 139 -4.87 3.49 3.31
N ASN A 140 -5.63 4.24 2.50
CA ASN A 140 -6.90 3.82 1.94
C ASN A 140 -6.75 3.10 0.58
N GLY A 141 -5.58 3.22 -0.05
CA GLY A 141 -5.31 2.61 -1.34
C GLY A 141 -3.82 2.43 -1.61
N LEU A 142 -3.53 1.54 -2.54
CA LEU A 142 -2.19 1.25 -3.04
C LEU A 142 -2.22 1.25 -4.57
N VAL A 143 -1.27 1.96 -5.18
CA VAL A 143 -0.95 1.84 -6.59
C VAL A 143 0.36 1.09 -6.70
N ASN A 144 0.28 -0.17 -7.14
CA ASN A 144 1.47 -0.97 -7.43
C ASN A 144 1.96 -0.65 -8.86
N ASN A 145 2.92 0.27 -8.96
CA ASN A 145 3.44 0.79 -10.22
C ASN A 145 4.97 0.59 -10.36
N ALA A 146 5.69 0.23 -9.30
CA ALA A 146 7.09 -0.12 -9.40
C ALA A 146 7.30 -1.32 -10.33
N GLY A 147 8.15 -1.14 -11.34
CA GLY A 147 8.46 -2.16 -12.32
C GLY A 147 9.70 -1.80 -13.12
N ILE A 148 10.38 -2.83 -13.60
CA ILE A 148 11.52 -2.72 -14.52
C ILE A 148 11.10 -3.24 -15.89
N MET A 149 11.63 -2.62 -16.94
CA MET A 149 11.49 -3.12 -18.30
C MET A 149 12.79 -3.82 -18.64
N GLU A 150 12.75 -5.15 -18.80
CA GLU A 150 13.85 -5.84 -19.47
C GLU A 150 13.84 -5.47 -20.96
N PRO A 151 15.00 -5.08 -21.55
CA PRO A 151 15.10 -4.90 -22.98
C PRO A 151 14.72 -6.20 -23.70
N TRP A 152 13.77 -6.13 -24.62
CA TRP A 152 13.22 -7.32 -25.28
C TRP A 152 14.11 -7.91 -26.39
N LEU A 153 15.26 -7.31 -26.69
CA LEU A 153 16.21 -7.75 -27.73
C LEU A 153 17.64 -7.44 -27.27
N ASN A 154 18.42 -8.48 -27.02
CA ASN A 154 19.86 -8.46 -27.21
C ASN A 154 20.12 -9.48 -28.32
N ASP A 155 20.16 -9.01 -29.56
CA ASP A 155 20.80 -9.75 -30.65
C ASP A 155 22.32 -9.60 -30.52
#